data_AF-A0AAW7KJT4-F1
#
_entry.id   AF-A0AAW7KJT4-F1
#
_cell.length_a   1.000
_cell.length_b   1.000
_cell.length_c   1.000
_cell.angle_alpha   90.00
_cell.angle_beta   90.00
_cell.angle_gamma   90.00
#
_symmetry.space_group_name_H-M   'P 1'
#
loop_
_entity.id
_entity.type
_entity.pdbx_description
1 polymer ?
#
loop_
_entity_poly.entity_id
_entity_poly.type
_entity_poly.pdbx_seq_one_letter_code
_entity_poly.pdbx_strand_id
1 'polypeptide(L)'
;MLCKQEKKAIRKEMYRLIGNRSILDLDQEELQEVQKLAKLIGSNYIFDSKPLPKMKLENLTAKRYQELRSIGYRVLDIRCALNISDAKLRAWRTEKGLSI
;
A
#
# COMPACT_ATOMS: atom_id res chain seq x y z
N MET A 1 -1.85 -16.25 -18.98
CA MET A 1 -1.10 -14.99 -18.80
C MET A 1 -1.89 -13.88 -19.48
N LEU A 2 -2.14 -12.76 -18.79
CA LEU A 2 -2.83 -11.62 -19.42
C LEU A 2 -1.92 -10.93 -20.45
N CYS A 3 -2.47 -10.65 -21.61
CA CYS A 3 -1.88 -9.88 -22.69
C CYS A 3 -1.68 -8.40 -22.27
N LYS A 4 -0.79 -7.70 -22.98
CA LYS A 4 -0.47 -6.28 -22.68
C LYS A 4 -1.72 -5.38 -22.67
N GLN A 5 -2.67 -5.64 -23.57
CA GLN A 5 -3.92 -4.87 -23.66
C GLN A 5 -4.84 -5.12 -22.46
N GLU A 6 -4.98 -6.37 -22.02
CA GLU A 6 -5.78 -6.72 -20.83
C GLU A 6 -5.21 -6.10 -19.57
N LYS A 7 -3.88 -6.11 -19.41
CA LYS A 7 -3.21 -5.41 -18.31
C LYS A 7 -3.46 -3.91 -18.34
N LYS A 8 -3.53 -3.31 -19.53
CA LYS A 8 -3.83 -1.88 -19.70
C LYS A 8 -5.29 -1.56 -19.36
N ALA A 9 -6.23 -2.43 -19.73
CA ALA A 9 -7.64 -2.29 -19.37
C ALA A 9 -7.83 -2.35 -17.85
N ILE A 10 -7.21 -3.33 -17.18
CA ILE A 10 -7.27 -3.46 -15.72
C ILE A 10 -6.68 -2.24 -15.03
N ARG A 11 -5.55 -1.71 -15.50
CA ARG A 11 -4.99 -0.45 -14.95
C ARG A 11 -5.94 0.73 -15.11
N LYS A 12 -6.62 0.85 -16.26
CA LYS A 12 -7.64 1.91 -16.46
C LYS A 12 -8.78 1.78 -15.47
N GLU A 13 -9.24 0.56 -15.20
CA GLU A 13 -10.30 0.32 -14.22
C GLU A 13 -9.84 0.70 -12.80
N MET A 14 -8.61 0.34 -12.44
CA MET A 14 -8.01 0.77 -11.17
C MET A 14 -7.92 2.30 -11.06
N TYR A 15 -7.48 2.99 -12.12
CA TYR A 15 -7.46 4.47 -12.14
C TYR A 15 -8.87 5.06 -12.04
N ARG A 16 -9.89 4.39 -12.60
CA ARG A 16 -11.29 4.84 -12.51
C ARG A 16 -11.82 4.73 -11.08
N LEU A 17 -11.56 3.60 -10.41
CA LEU A 17 -11.94 3.37 -9.02
C LEU A 17 -11.25 4.35 -8.06
N ILE A 18 -9.93 4.54 -8.22
CA ILE A 18 -9.17 5.47 -7.39
C ILE A 18 -9.55 6.92 -7.71
N GLY A 19 -9.75 7.24 -8.99
CA GLY A 19 -9.94 8.60 -9.48
C GLY A 19 -8.78 9.51 -9.09
N ASN A 20 -9.11 10.71 -8.61
CA ASN A 20 -8.15 11.69 -8.10
C ASN A 20 -7.86 11.53 -6.60
N ARG A 21 -8.43 10.51 -5.94
CA ARG A 21 -8.30 10.30 -4.48
C ARG A 21 -6.97 9.61 -4.12
N SER A 22 -6.65 9.60 -2.83
CA SER A 22 -5.65 8.69 -2.30
C SER A 22 -6.23 7.28 -2.20
N ILE A 23 -5.39 6.25 -2.36
CA ILE A 23 -5.79 4.87 -2.04
C ILE A 23 -6.18 4.74 -0.56
N LEU A 24 -5.65 5.63 0.28
CA LEU A 24 -5.98 5.72 1.71
C LEU A 24 -7.38 6.28 1.98
N ASP A 25 -8.00 6.93 0.99
CA ASP A 25 -9.35 7.54 1.09
C ASP A 25 -10.43 6.63 0.48
N LEU A 26 -10.04 5.43 0.01
CA LEU A 26 -10.98 4.45 -0.53
C LEU A 26 -11.67 3.69 0.59
N ASP A 27 -12.94 3.39 0.37
CA ASP A 27 -13.67 2.49 1.26
C ASP A 27 -13.12 1.06 1.15
N GLN A 28 -13.43 0.23 2.15
CA GLN A 28 -12.90 -1.14 2.23
C GLN A 28 -13.27 -1.98 0.99
N GLU A 29 -14.46 -1.77 0.44
CA GLU A 29 -14.93 -2.46 -0.78
C GLU A 29 -14.13 -2.02 -2.02
N GLU A 30 -14.00 -0.70 -2.24
CA GLU A 30 -13.23 -0.13 -3.35
C GLU A 30 -11.77 -0.58 -3.29
N LEU A 31 -11.19 -0.58 -2.08
CA LEU A 31 -9.82 -1.03 -1.84
C LEU A 31 -9.65 -2.51 -2.19
N GLN A 32 -10.59 -3.37 -1.79
CA GLN A 32 -10.55 -4.78 -2.14
C GLN A 32 -10.62 -5.00 -3.65
N GLU A 33 -11.44 -4.25 -4.37
CA GLU A 33 -11.49 -4.32 -5.83
C GLU A 33 -10.18 -3.90 -6.48
N VAL A 34 -9.61 -2.78 -6.07
CA VAL A 34 -8.31 -2.32 -6.55
C VAL A 34 -7.22 -3.38 -6.28
N GLN A 35 -7.23 -4.02 -5.11
CA GLN A 35 -6.30 -5.10 -4.80
C GLN A 35 -6.50 -6.35 -5.67
N LYS A 36 -7.76 -6.75 -5.91
CA LYS A 36 -8.07 -7.88 -6.81
C LYS A 36 -7.55 -7.60 -8.21
N LEU A 37 -7.81 -6.40 -8.74
CA LEU A 37 -7.33 -5.94 -10.02
C LEU A 37 -5.80 -5.92 -10.09
N ALA A 38 -5.12 -5.40 -9.06
CA ALA A 38 -3.65 -5.39 -8.97
C ALA A 38 -3.06 -6.80 -9.01
N LYS A 39 -3.65 -7.75 -8.27
CA LYS A 39 -3.24 -9.16 -8.26
C LYS A 39 -3.40 -9.82 -9.63
N LEU A 40 -4.49 -9.55 -10.34
CA LEU A 40 -4.76 -10.11 -11.68
C LEU A 40 -3.64 -9.79 -12.67
N ILE A 41 -3.11 -8.56 -12.64
CA ILE A 41 -2.03 -8.13 -13.54
C ILE A 41 -0.62 -8.42 -13.01
N GLY A 42 -0.51 -9.08 -11.84
CA GLY A 42 0.74 -9.27 -11.12
C GLY A 42 1.42 -7.95 -10.76
N SER A 43 0.64 -6.88 -10.65
CA SER A 43 1.18 -5.54 -10.46
C SER A 43 1.28 -5.23 -8.99
N ASN A 44 2.46 -4.75 -8.67
CA ASN A 44 2.83 -4.04 -7.46
C ASN A 44 2.23 -2.60 -7.47
N TYR A 45 0.99 -2.45 -7.97
CA TYR A 45 0.44 -1.17 -8.43
C TYR A 45 0.35 -0.09 -7.34
N ILE A 46 0.03 -0.50 -6.11
CA ILE A 46 -0.09 0.39 -4.94
C ILE A 46 1.25 1.09 -4.66
N PHE A 47 2.37 0.41 -4.95
CA PHE A 47 3.72 0.90 -4.68
C PHE A 47 4.20 1.90 -5.73
N ASP A 48 3.95 1.61 -7.01
CA ASP A 48 4.57 2.35 -8.12
C ASP A 48 3.80 3.63 -8.47
N SER A 49 2.48 3.67 -8.26
CA SER A 49 1.63 4.79 -8.73
C SER A 49 1.23 5.78 -7.63
N LYS A 50 1.21 5.37 -6.36
CA LYS A 50 0.73 6.19 -5.23
C LYS A 50 1.59 5.91 -3.98
N PRO A 51 2.83 6.45 -3.92
CA PRO A 51 3.70 6.28 -2.76
C PRO A 51 3.04 6.84 -1.50
N LEU A 52 3.34 6.23 -0.36
CA LEU A 52 2.86 6.74 0.92
C LEU A 52 3.38 8.17 1.15
N PRO A 53 2.52 9.11 1.60
CA PRO A 53 2.98 10.44 1.96
C PRO A 53 3.97 10.33 3.12
N LYS A 54 4.94 11.25 3.15
CA LYS A 54 5.92 11.30 4.24
C LYS A 54 5.20 11.43 5.58
N MET A 55 5.59 10.64 6.57
CA MET A 55 5.01 10.65 7.91
C MET A 55 6.10 10.48 8.95
N LYS A 56 5.84 10.87 10.21
CA LYS A 56 6.76 10.67 11.32
C LYS A 56 6.45 9.36 12.04
N LEU A 57 7.47 8.73 12.61
CA LEU A 57 7.30 7.50 13.41
C LEU A 57 6.36 7.71 14.61
N GLU A 58 6.36 8.90 15.19
CA GLU A 58 5.46 9.30 16.28
C GLU A 58 3.98 9.20 15.90
N ASN A 59 3.66 9.41 14.62
CA ASN A 59 2.29 9.38 14.11
C ASN A 59 1.87 7.98 13.65
N LEU A 60 2.81 7.03 13.62
CA LEU A 60 2.51 5.65 13.24
C LEU A 60 2.05 4.87 14.45
N THR A 61 0.78 4.46 14.44
CA THR A 61 0.23 3.52 15.43
C THR A 61 0.32 2.09 14.91
N ALA A 62 0.26 1.10 15.81
CA ALA A 62 0.22 -0.31 15.43
C ALA A 62 -0.97 -0.64 14.51
N LYS A 63 -2.15 -0.06 14.83
CA LYS A 63 -3.35 -0.17 14.00
C LYS A 63 -3.12 0.40 12.61
N ARG A 64 -2.57 1.62 12.51
CA ARG A 64 -2.29 2.25 11.22
C ARG A 64 -1.26 1.45 10.41
N TYR A 65 -0.24 0.91 11.07
CA TYR A 65 0.72 0.02 10.42
C TYR A 65 0.03 -1.21 9.82
N GLN A 66 -0.84 -1.88 10.57
CA GLN A 66 -1.60 -3.04 10.09
C GLN A 66 -2.54 -2.68 8.94
N GLU A 67 -3.22 -1.54 9.01
CA GLU A 67 -4.04 -1.02 7.90
C GLU A 67 -3.20 -0.81 6.64
N LEU A 68 -2.02 -0.18 6.76
CA LEU A 68 -1.13 0.02 5.62
C LEU A 68 -0.68 -1.32 5.03
N ARG A 69 -0.36 -2.30 5.89
CA ARG A 69 -0.01 -3.66 5.46
C ARG A 69 -1.19 -4.38 4.80
N SER A 70 -2.42 -4.20 5.28
CA SER A 70 -3.62 -4.83 4.72
C SER A 70 -4.05 -4.17 3.40
N ILE A 71 -3.87 -2.85 3.27
CA ILE A 71 -3.97 -2.10 2.02
C ILE A 71 -2.98 -2.64 0.98
N GLY A 72 -1.87 -3.20 1.44
CA GLY A 72 -0.89 -3.85 0.60
C GLY A 72 0.43 -3.09 0.52
N TYR A 73 0.64 -2.02 1.30
CA TYR A 73 1.95 -1.37 1.41
C TYR A 73 2.98 -2.33 2.02
N ARG A 74 4.20 -2.35 1.48
CA ARG A 74 5.31 -3.18 1.98
C ARG A 74 5.93 -2.45 3.15
N VAL A 75 6.65 -3.22 3.96
CA VAL A 75 7.49 -2.68 5.03
C VAL A 75 8.45 -1.61 4.47
N LEU A 76 8.97 -1.83 3.26
CA LEU A 76 9.85 -0.90 2.58
C LEU A 76 9.17 0.44 2.30
N ASP A 77 7.93 0.46 1.80
CA ASP A 77 7.23 1.70 1.48
C ASP A 77 6.93 2.50 2.73
N ILE A 78 6.49 1.81 3.78
CA ILE A 78 6.25 2.41 5.10
C ILE A 78 7.57 2.99 5.65
N ARG A 79 8.68 2.26 5.54
CA ARG A 79 10.02 2.73 5.93
C ARG A 79 10.43 3.98 5.16
N CYS A 80 10.23 3.98 3.84
CA CYS A 80 10.55 5.12 2.98
C CYS A 80 9.70 6.35 3.33
N ALA A 81 8.40 6.15 3.60
CA ALA A 81 7.51 7.23 4.05
C ALA A 81 7.91 7.79 5.41
N LEU A 82 8.40 6.94 6.31
CA LEU A 82 8.90 7.33 7.63
C LEU A 82 10.27 8.02 7.59
N ASN A 83 11.01 7.86 6.49
CA ASN A 83 12.39 8.31 6.34
C ASN A 83 13.30 7.84 7.49
N ILE A 84 13.18 6.58 7.88
CA ILE A 84 13.99 5.95 8.95
C ILE A 84 14.80 4.76 8.45
N SER A 85 15.79 4.35 9.24
CA SER A 85 16.56 3.13 9.00
C SER A 85 15.70 1.88 9.21
N ASP A 86 16.07 0.79 8.53
CA ASP A 86 15.41 -0.52 8.70
C ASP A 86 15.47 -1.01 10.15
N ALA A 87 16.63 -0.83 10.79
CA ALA A 87 16.82 -1.18 12.20
C ALA A 87 15.82 -0.45 13.12
N LYS A 88 15.59 0.84 12.89
CA LYS A 88 14.64 1.64 13.70
C LYS A 88 13.21 1.17 13.50
N LEU A 89 12.80 0.86 12.26
CA LEU A 89 11.47 0.31 12.00
C LEU A 89 11.30 -1.10 12.58
N ARG A 90 12.34 -1.94 12.53
CA ARG A 90 12.31 -3.29 13.12
C ARG A 90 12.18 -3.25 14.63
N ALA A 91 12.95 -2.40 15.30
CA ALA A 91 12.84 -2.19 16.74
C ALA A 91 11.43 -1.76 17.13
N TRP A 92 10.87 -0.76 16.43
CA TRP A 92 9.50 -0.29 16.64
C TRP A 92 8.47 -1.41 16.45
N ARG A 93 8.58 -2.22 15.39
CA ARG A 93 7.66 -3.37 15.18
C ARG A 93 7.74 -4.39 16.31
N THR A 94 8.95 -4.65 16.81
CA THR A 94 9.18 -5.58 17.92
C THR A 94 8.55 -5.05 19.21
N GLU A 95 8.78 -3.78 19.52
CA GLU A 95 8.18 -3.09 20.68
C GLU A 95 6.64 -3.12 20.65
N LYS A 96 6.04 -3.00 19.46
CA LYS A 96 4.59 -3.05 19.28
C LYS A 96 4.00 -4.46 19.11
N GLY A 97 4.81 -5.51 19.24
CA GLY A 97 4.34 -6.90 19.07
C GLY A 97 3.91 -7.24 17.63
N LEU A 98 4.41 -6.49 16.64
CA LEU A 98 4.13 -6.65 15.20
C LEU A 98 5.22 -7.45 14.48
N SER A 99 6.11 -8.08 15.25
CA SER A 99 7.15 -8.97 14.73
C SER A 99 6.50 -10.27 14.29
N ILE A 100 6.30 -10.43 12.98
CA ILE A 100 6.11 -11.73 12.31
C ILE A 100 7.46 -12.09 11.71
#